data_AF-A0A1V8SMW8-F1
#
_entry.id   AF-A0A1V8SMW8-F1
#
_cell.length_a   1.000
_cell.length_b   1.000
_cell.length_c   1.000
_cell.angle_alpha   90.00
_cell.angle_beta   90.00
_cell.angle_gamma   90.00
#
_symmetry.space_group_name_H-M   'P 1'
#
loop_
_entity.id
_entity.type
_entity.pdbx_description
1 polymer ?
#
loop_
_entity_poly.entity_id
_entity_poly.type
_entity_poly.pdbx_seq_one_letter_code
_entity_poly.pdbx_strand_id
1 'polypeptide(L)'
;MNHTLTTEQRVALCKAAVVRIRTMLRESPGDWRDYVNLAHMVTQHLETIPLAQVGPLNEQTWMIASLQQLALLSMSDSTLAGVAMWCSRAWLGILVREQENLAALHGVGRLWLARAQPALTRVHRIDGSNSSSGSSSRPSVVSFTSSEDERQSLQATREAEARVGMPDYIEARGFLQPATEYLERAVASARSQNLLSGDLLSVTAESYMSLGNVSSPRVNEDYYRRAVRLLRAATLLPDYTLSRYLSGYLEEYGRLTVSNIRALTASLFGVAAGTLGLESYPGFLFYFIGTAVVSVLIFALKADSSPKAYFFRPVGDLWVGDLFGGLMSFVLTWTLFYGLCKA
;
A
#
# COMPACT_ATOMS: atom_id res chain seq x y z
N MET A 1 8.02 -25.01 52.58
CA MET A 1 7.29 -25.75 51.53
C MET A 1 6.99 -24.77 50.40
N ASN A 2 7.83 -24.74 49.38
CA ASN A 2 7.61 -23.87 48.22
C ASN A 2 6.60 -24.56 47.31
N HIS A 3 5.34 -24.12 47.33
CA HIS A 3 4.36 -24.56 46.33
C HIS A 3 4.84 -24.08 44.96
N THR A 4 5.48 -24.96 44.18
CA THR A 4 5.74 -24.70 42.76
C THR A 4 4.40 -24.64 42.05
N LEU A 5 4.06 -23.44 41.54
CA LEU A 5 2.85 -23.23 40.73
C LEU A 5 2.79 -24.26 39.60
N THR A 6 1.63 -24.88 39.43
CA THR A 6 1.40 -25.82 38.32
C THR A 6 1.50 -25.10 36.97
N THR A 7 1.82 -25.83 35.91
CA THR A 7 1.92 -25.27 34.54
C THR A 7 0.63 -24.57 34.12
N GLU A 8 -0.52 -25.14 34.45
CA GLU A 8 -1.85 -24.56 34.18
C GLU A 8 -2.06 -23.22 34.90
N GLN A 9 -1.71 -23.13 36.18
CA GLN A 9 -1.78 -21.87 36.94
C GLN A 9 -0.85 -20.81 36.35
N ARG A 10 0.36 -21.19 35.92
CA ARG A 10 1.29 -20.27 35.25
C ARG A 10 0.74 -19.73 33.93
N VAL A 11 0.12 -20.58 33.12
CA VAL A 11 -0.53 -20.18 31.86
C VAL A 11 -1.71 -19.25 32.14
N ALA A 12 -2.53 -19.55 33.14
CA ALA A 12 -3.66 -18.70 33.53
C ALA A 12 -3.21 -17.28 33.97
N LEU A 13 -2.13 -17.20 34.76
CA LEU A 13 -1.53 -15.91 35.15
C LEU A 13 -1.02 -15.13 33.93
N CYS A 14 -0.33 -15.81 33.00
CA CYS A 14 0.14 -15.18 31.76
C CYS A 14 -1.04 -14.65 30.93
N LYS A 15 -2.12 -15.43 30.78
CA LYS A 15 -3.35 -15.00 30.08
C LYS A 15 -3.97 -13.76 30.73
N ALA A 16 -4.11 -13.74 32.05
CA ALA A 16 -4.65 -12.58 32.77
C ALA A 16 -3.78 -11.32 32.58
N ALA A 17 -2.45 -11.48 32.60
CA ALA A 17 -1.51 -10.41 32.34
C ALA A 17 -1.64 -9.85 30.90
N VAL A 18 -1.79 -10.73 29.90
CA VAL A 18 -2.02 -10.35 28.50
C VAL A 18 -3.36 -9.64 28.31
N VAL A 19 -4.43 -10.09 28.98
CA VAL A 19 -5.72 -9.39 28.97
C VAL A 19 -5.54 -7.97 29.48
N ARG A 20 -4.83 -7.77 30.59
CA ARG A 20 -4.57 -6.45 31.17
C ARG A 20 -3.76 -5.54 30.23
N ILE A 21 -2.74 -6.07 29.56
CA ILE A 21 -1.99 -5.31 28.54
C ILE A 21 -2.95 -4.85 27.44
N ARG A 22 -3.80 -5.76 26.94
CA ARG A 22 -4.71 -5.48 25.82
C ARG A 22 -5.82 -4.50 26.19
N THR A 23 -6.38 -4.57 27.40
CA THR A 23 -7.41 -3.61 27.85
C THR A 23 -6.82 -2.21 27.93
N MET A 24 -5.61 -2.07 28.49
CA MET A 24 -4.94 -0.77 28.60
C MET A 24 -4.56 -0.19 27.23
N LEU A 25 -4.08 -1.01 26.31
CA LEU A 25 -3.81 -0.58 24.92
C LEU A 25 -5.05 0.01 24.22
N ARG A 26 -6.25 -0.42 24.61
CA ARG A 26 -7.52 0.10 24.07
C ARG A 26 -7.98 1.37 24.79
N GLU A 27 -7.78 1.46 26.09
CA GLU A 27 -8.30 2.55 26.93
C GLU A 27 -7.34 3.74 27.04
N SER A 28 -6.04 3.49 27.25
CA SER A 28 -5.01 4.52 27.37
C SER A 28 -3.71 4.12 26.62
N PRO A 29 -3.66 4.30 25.28
CA PRO A 29 -2.49 3.90 24.48
C PRO A 29 -1.21 4.68 24.83
N GLY A 30 -1.30 5.79 25.57
CA GLY A 30 -0.15 6.59 26.00
C GLY A 30 0.68 5.94 27.13
N ASP A 31 0.09 5.07 27.93
CA ASP A 31 0.72 4.51 29.15
C ASP A 31 1.40 3.15 28.89
N TRP A 32 1.64 2.81 27.62
CA TRP A 32 2.18 1.51 27.22
C TRP A 32 3.54 1.18 27.86
N ARG A 33 4.31 2.21 28.25
CA ARG A 33 5.64 2.07 28.88
C ARG A 33 5.58 1.34 30.22
N ASP A 34 4.51 1.52 30.99
CA ASP A 34 4.37 0.91 32.31
C ASP A 34 4.20 -0.62 32.23
N TYR A 35 3.83 -1.13 31.05
CA TYR A 35 3.58 -2.54 30.79
C TYR A 35 4.78 -3.28 30.17
N VAL A 36 5.89 -2.59 29.91
CA VAL A 36 7.11 -3.19 29.33
C VAL A 36 7.65 -4.31 30.22
N ASN A 37 7.77 -4.05 31.53
CA ASN A 37 8.28 -5.04 32.49
C ASN A 37 7.35 -6.26 32.60
N LEU A 38 6.03 -6.02 32.57
CA LEU A 38 5.03 -7.08 32.61
C LEU A 38 5.10 -7.94 31.35
N ALA A 39 5.27 -7.33 30.17
CA ALA A 39 5.42 -8.06 28.92
C ALA A 39 6.67 -8.95 28.92
N HIS A 40 7.82 -8.43 29.36
CA HIS A 40 9.04 -9.24 29.50
C HIS A 40 8.85 -10.43 30.43
N MET A 41 8.30 -10.19 31.62
CA MET A 41 8.02 -11.25 32.60
C MET A 41 7.11 -12.34 32.01
N VAL A 42 6.04 -11.95 31.31
CA VAL A 42 5.15 -12.90 30.62
C VAL A 42 5.90 -13.69 29.57
N THR A 43 6.68 -13.04 28.69
CA THR A 43 7.43 -13.76 27.65
C THR A 43 8.49 -14.70 28.20
N GLN A 44 9.19 -14.32 29.28
CA GLN A 44 10.18 -15.15 29.95
C GLN A 44 9.52 -16.40 30.55
N HIS A 45 8.33 -16.27 31.15
CA HIS A 45 7.59 -17.42 31.64
C HIS A 45 7.07 -18.31 30.51
N LEU A 46 6.55 -17.73 29.44
CA LEU A 46 6.05 -18.48 28.28
C LEU A 46 7.17 -19.19 27.52
N GLU A 47 8.39 -18.67 27.52
CA GLU A 47 9.55 -19.32 26.89
C GLU A 47 9.90 -20.68 27.54
N THR A 48 9.59 -20.85 28.82
CA THR A 48 9.78 -22.13 29.52
C THR A 48 8.69 -23.17 29.24
N ILE A 49 7.60 -22.79 28.57
CA ILE A 49 6.42 -23.62 28.34
C ILE A 49 6.29 -23.87 26.83
N PRO A 50 6.27 -25.15 26.37
CA PRO A 50 5.98 -25.43 24.97
C PRO A 50 4.63 -24.84 24.56
N LEU A 51 4.58 -24.15 23.42
CA LEU A 51 3.34 -23.52 22.92
C LEU A 51 2.15 -24.48 22.83
N ALA A 52 2.37 -25.76 22.57
CA ALA A 52 1.31 -26.77 22.57
C ALA A 52 0.61 -26.96 23.94
N GLN A 53 1.30 -26.70 25.05
CA GLN A 53 0.77 -26.83 26.41
C GLN A 53 0.04 -25.57 26.90
N VAL A 54 0.13 -24.48 26.14
CA VAL A 54 -0.46 -23.19 26.49
C VAL A 54 -1.99 -23.17 26.30
N GLY A 55 -2.50 -24.02 25.40
CA GLY A 55 -3.93 -24.11 25.09
C GLY A 55 -4.18 -24.44 23.63
N PRO A 56 -5.45 -24.42 23.18
CA PRO A 56 -5.79 -24.54 21.77
C PRO A 56 -5.12 -23.43 20.94
N LEU A 57 -4.99 -23.69 19.65
CA LEU A 57 -4.33 -22.82 18.68
C LEU A 57 -4.85 -21.38 18.72
N ASN A 58 -6.16 -21.17 18.80
CA ASN A 58 -6.77 -19.83 18.86
C ASN A 58 -6.26 -19.01 20.05
N GLU A 59 -6.08 -19.64 21.21
CA GLU A 59 -5.54 -18.99 22.41
C GLU A 59 -4.05 -18.68 22.26
N GLN A 60 -3.28 -19.60 21.67
CA GLN A 60 -1.87 -19.37 21.34
C GLN A 60 -1.74 -18.15 20.43
N THR A 61 -2.47 -18.12 19.31
CA THR A 61 -2.43 -17.01 18.35
C THR A 61 -2.91 -15.70 18.97
N TRP A 62 -3.94 -15.75 19.82
CA TRP A 62 -4.46 -14.56 20.49
C TRP A 62 -3.45 -13.95 21.46
N MET A 63 -2.75 -14.77 22.24
CA MET A 63 -1.73 -14.28 23.18
C MET A 63 -0.53 -13.68 22.45
N ILE A 64 -0.02 -14.37 21.43
CA ILE A 64 1.12 -13.88 20.66
C ILE A 64 0.75 -12.57 19.96
N ALA A 65 -0.44 -12.49 19.34
CA ALA A 65 -0.91 -11.26 18.70
C ALA A 65 -1.04 -10.09 19.69
N SER A 66 -1.51 -10.35 20.91
CA SER A 66 -1.66 -9.31 21.94
C SER A 66 -0.31 -8.78 22.43
N LEU A 67 0.67 -9.65 22.65
CA LEU A 67 2.03 -9.25 23.01
C LEU A 67 2.74 -8.56 21.84
N GLN A 68 2.50 -9.01 20.61
CA GLN A 68 3.02 -8.39 19.41
C GLN A 68 2.51 -6.96 19.25
N GLN A 69 1.24 -6.67 19.54
CA GLN A 69 0.70 -5.30 19.46
C GLN A 69 1.53 -4.31 20.29
N LEU A 70 1.93 -4.71 21.51
CA LEU A 70 2.80 -3.90 22.34
C LEU A 70 4.21 -3.77 21.74
N ALA A 71 4.79 -4.88 21.28
CA ALA A 71 6.13 -4.89 20.67
C ALA A 71 6.22 -4.03 19.40
N LEU A 72 5.12 -3.92 18.64
CA LEU A 72 5.04 -3.08 17.45
C LEU A 72 5.07 -1.58 17.76
N LEU A 73 4.67 -1.15 18.96
CA LEU A 73 4.66 0.28 19.34
C LEU A 73 6.07 0.84 19.58
N SER A 74 7.03 0.00 19.95
CA SER A 74 8.38 0.45 20.31
C SER A 74 9.46 -0.12 19.39
N MET A 75 9.17 -0.43 18.12
CA MET A 75 10.14 -1.11 17.25
C MET A 75 11.43 -0.31 16.99
N SER A 76 11.41 1.01 17.21
CA SER A 76 12.62 1.86 17.19
C SER A 76 13.47 1.76 18.45
N ASP A 77 12.87 1.37 19.57
CA ASP A 77 13.52 1.27 20.88
C ASP A 77 13.85 -0.20 21.19
N SER A 78 15.06 -0.46 21.65
CA SER A 78 15.50 -1.82 22.03
C SER A 78 14.76 -2.40 23.25
N THR A 79 13.89 -1.62 23.88
CA THR A 79 13.17 -1.96 25.12
C THR A 79 12.32 -3.21 25.00
N LEU A 80 11.63 -3.44 23.88
CA LEU A 80 10.79 -4.64 23.65
C LEU A 80 11.40 -5.61 22.63
N ALA A 81 12.70 -5.52 22.33
CA ALA A 81 13.36 -6.39 21.36
C ALA A 81 13.24 -7.89 21.72
N GLY A 82 13.35 -8.22 23.02
CA GLY A 82 13.16 -9.60 23.52
C GLY A 82 11.74 -10.12 23.27
N VAL A 83 10.73 -9.30 23.53
CA VAL A 83 9.32 -9.63 23.29
C VAL A 83 9.05 -9.82 21.79
N ALA A 84 9.58 -8.94 20.94
CA ALA A 84 9.48 -9.07 19.48
C ALA A 84 10.15 -10.35 18.97
N MET A 85 11.33 -10.70 19.51
CA MET A 85 12.03 -11.93 19.16
C MET A 85 11.26 -13.18 19.59
N TRP A 86 10.70 -13.18 20.80
CA TRP A 86 9.82 -14.25 21.25
C TRP A 86 8.60 -14.40 20.34
N CYS A 87 7.91 -13.30 19.99
CA CYS A 87 6.76 -13.34 19.07
C CYS A 87 7.15 -13.93 17.71
N SER A 88 8.32 -13.57 17.17
CA SER A 88 8.81 -14.12 15.89
C SER A 88 8.97 -15.63 15.93
N ARG A 89 9.61 -16.16 16.98
CA ARG A 89 9.82 -17.60 17.17
C ARG A 89 8.50 -18.33 17.39
N ALA A 90 7.61 -17.74 18.18
CA ALA A 90 6.31 -18.33 18.48
C ALA A 90 5.45 -18.46 17.22
N TRP A 91 5.38 -17.42 16.38
CA TRP A 91 4.66 -17.49 15.11
C TRP A 91 5.26 -18.48 14.13
N LEU A 92 6.59 -18.50 13.97
CA LEU A 92 7.26 -19.46 13.10
C LEU A 92 7.03 -20.90 13.61
N GLY A 93 7.02 -21.12 14.92
CA GLY A 93 6.66 -22.41 15.51
C GLY A 93 5.25 -22.87 15.15
N ILE A 94 4.28 -21.94 15.08
CA ILE A 94 2.93 -22.24 14.59
C ILE A 94 2.94 -22.54 13.10
N LEU A 95 3.65 -21.77 12.28
CA LEU A 95 3.72 -21.98 10.82
C LEU A 95 4.37 -23.29 10.42
N VAL A 96 5.32 -23.79 11.22
CA VAL A 96 5.92 -25.13 11.01
C VAL A 96 4.89 -26.23 11.23
N ARG A 97 3.97 -26.07 12.19
CA ARG A 97 2.89 -27.03 12.46
C ARG A 97 1.73 -26.88 11.47
N GLU A 98 1.38 -25.65 11.11
CA GLU A 98 0.24 -25.29 10.27
C GLU A 98 0.62 -24.19 9.28
N GLN A 99 0.98 -24.60 8.05
CA GLN A 99 1.56 -23.71 7.04
C GLN A 99 0.61 -22.62 6.53
N GLU A 100 -0.70 -22.84 6.61
CA GLU A 100 -1.73 -21.93 6.10
C GLU A 100 -2.47 -21.17 7.21
N ASN A 101 -1.98 -21.21 8.45
CA ASN A 101 -2.62 -20.50 9.54
C ASN A 101 -2.65 -18.98 9.29
N LEU A 102 -3.85 -18.43 9.12
CA LEU A 102 -4.07 -17.02 8.78
C LEU A 102 -3.46 -16.06 9.81
N ALA A 103 -3.69 -16.31 11.10
CA ALA A 103 -3.21 -15.45 12.17
C ALA A 103 -1.69 -15.42 12.25
N ALA A 104 -1.05 -16.58 12.04
CA ALA A 104 0.40 -16.68 12.05
C ALA A 104 1.05 -16.03 10.82
N LEU A 105 0.52 -16.25 9.62
CA LEU A 105 1.00 -15.58 8.40
C LEU A 105 0.89 -14.06 8.52
N HIS A 106 -0.27 -13.58 8.97
CA HIS A 106 -0.49 -12.14 9.20
C HIS A 106 0.43 -11.58 10.29
N GLY A 107 0.59 -12.28 11.40
CA GLY A 107 1.47 -11.89 12.51
C GLY A 107 2.93 -11.75 12.10
N VAL A 108 3.47 -12.75 11.39
CA VAL A 108 4.85 -12.71 10.86
C VAL A 108 5.02 -11.57 9.86
N GLY A 109 4.08 -11.42 8.92
CA GLY A 109 4.11 -10.33 7.93
C GLY A 109 4.16 -8.95 8.57
N ARG A 110 3.31 -8.70 9.58
CA ARG A 110 3.31 -7.45 10.35
C ARG A 110 4.61 -7.21 11.12
N LEU A 111 5.23 -8.26 11.63
CA LEU A 111 6.51 -8.13 12.35
C LEU A 111 7.64 -7.72 11.40
N TRP A 112 7.71 -8.32 10.21
CA TRP A 112 8.66 -7.92 9.17
C TRP A 112 8.41 -6.49 8.70
N LEU A 113 7.15 -6.11 8.47
CA LEU A 113 6.78 -4.75 8.09
C LEU A 113 7.23 -3.72 9.15
N ALA A 114 7.08 -4.05 10.43
CA ALA A 114 7.51 -3.18 11.51
C ALA A 114 9.03 -3.08 11.62
N ARG A 115 9.77 -4.17 11.39
CA ARG A 115 11.24 -4.15 11.29
C ARG A 115 11.75 -3.28 10.14
N ALA A 116 10.96 -3.10 9.08
CA ALA A 116 11.30 -2.20 7.98
C ALA A 116 11.14 -0.71 8.32
N GLN A 117 10.30 -0.36 9.31
CA GLN A 117 9.95 1.04 9.60
C GLN A 117 11.15 1.93 9.94
N PRO A 118 12.12 1.51 10.78
CA PRO A 118 13.30 2.34 11.05
C PRO A 118 14.11 2.64 9.78
N ALA A 119 14.30 1.66 8.88
CA ALA A 119 14.98 1.88 7.62
C ALA A 119 14.17 2.83 6.70
N LEU A 120 12.86 2.64 6.61
CA LEU A 120 11.97 3.51 5.82
C LEU A 120 11.98 4.96 6.31
N THR A 121 12.01 5.20 7.62
CA THR A 121 12.11 6.56 8.16
C THR A 121 13.44 7.24 7.80
N ARG A 122 14.54 6.50 7.75
CA ARG A 122 15.84 7.02 7.26
C ARG A 122 15.78 7.35 5.78
N VAL A 123 15.20 6.46 4.97
CA VAL A 123 14.96 6.69 3.53
C VAL A 123 14.14 7.97 3.32
N HIS A 124 13.01 8.12 4.00
CA HIS A 124 12.19 9.33 3.91
C HIS A 124 12.93 10.60 4.34
N ARG A 125 13.83 10.51 5.33
CA ARG A 125 14.64 11.66 5.76
C ARG A 125 15.66 12.05 4.68
N ILE A 126 16.30 11.08 4.04
CA ILE A 126 17.25 11.30 2.92
C ILE A 126 16.53 11.91 1.73
N ASP A 127 15.35 11.37 1.38
CA ASP A 127 14.55 11.88 0.27
C ASP A 127 14.03 13.29 0.56
N GLY A 128 13.62 13.57 1.80
CA GLY A 128 13.18 14.89 2.25
C GLY A 128 14.30 15.93 2.29
N SER A 129 15.52 15.57 2.71
CA SER A 129 16.66 16.49 2.74
C SER A 129 17.19 16.81 1.34
N ASN A 130 17.15 15.85 0.42
CA ASN A 130 17.58 16.05 -0.95
C ASN A 130 16.51 16.76 -1.81
N SER A 131 15.26 16.79 -1.34
CA SER A 131 14.13 17.50 -1.97
C SER A 131 14.06 18.98 -1.59
N SER A 132 15.21 19.66 -1.56
CA SER A 132 15.28 21.14 -1.50
C SER A 132 14.87 21.81 -2.83
N SER A 133 14.41 21.02 -3.80
CA SER A 133 13.74 21.46 -5.01
C SER A 133 12.53 20.54 -5.22
N GLY A 134 11.34 21.10 -5.04
CA GLY A 134 10.08 20.34 -5.07
C GLY A 134 9.81 19.74 -6.44
N SER A 135 10.21 18.49 -6.64
CA SER A 135 9.59 17.61 -7.62
C SER A 135 9.07 16.38 -6.89
N SER A 136 7.81 16.46 -6.47
CA SER A 136 7.06 15.27 -6.10
C SER A 136 7.17 14.29 -7.27
N SER A 137 7.63 13.06 -7.01
CA SER A 137 7.63 11.93 -7.95
C SER A 137 6.17 11.57 -8.28
N ARG A 138 5.51 12.45 -9.02
CA ARG A 138 4.19 12.27 -9.57
C ARG A 138 4.36 11.58 -10.92
N PRO A 139 3.50 10.62 -11.27
CA PRO A 139 3.32 10.22 -12.66
C PRO A 139 3.02 11.49 -13.45
N SER A 140 3.99 11.91 -14.26
CA SER A 140 3.84 13.04 -15.15
C SER A 140 2.65 12.74 -16.06
N VAL A 141 1.66 13.63 -16.04
CA VAL A 141 0.72 13.76 -17.14
C VAL A 141 1.58 13.93 -18.38
N VAL A 142 1.27 13.19 -19.45
CA VAL A 142 1.97 13.29 -20.74
C VAL A 142 1.77 14.72 -21.25
N SER A 143 2.67 15.61 -20.85
CA SER A 143 2.80 16.96 -21.33
C SER A 143 3.73 16.88 -22.52
N PHE A 144 3.22 17.18 -23.72
CA PHE A 144 4.02 17.24 -24.94
C PHE A 144 4.86 18.53 -24.99
N THR A 145 5.26 19.05 -23.84
CA THR A 145 6.05 20.27 -23.71
C THR A 145 7.51 19.89 -23.44
N SER A 146 8.39 20.40 -24.29
CA SER A 146 9.84 20.54 -24.08
C SER A 146 10.67 19.27 -23.88
N SER A 147 11.70 19.10 -24.71
CA SER A 147 12.83 18.19 -24.48
C SER A 147 13.47 18.34 -23.09
N GLU A 148 13.22 19.44 -22.39
CA GLU A 148 13.69 19.67 -21.02
C GLU A 148 12.89 18.85 -19.99
N ASP A 149 11.58 18.67 -20.17
CA ASP A 149 10.75 17.85 -19.27
C ASP A 149 11.17 16.36 -19.36
N GLU A 150 11.46 15.89 -20.58
CA GLU A 150 12.00 14.55 -20.81
C GLU A 150 13.37 14.39 -20.14
N ARG A 151 14.27 15.37 -20.31
CA ARG A 151 15.59 15.37 -19.65
C ARG A 151 15.48 15.40 -18.12
N GLN A 152 14.57 16.19 -17.56
CA GLN A 152 14.32 16.25 -16.12
C GLN A 152 13.78 14.92 -15.59
N SER A 153 12.85 14.29 -16.31
CA SER A 153 12.32 12.97 -15.93
C SER A 153 13.38 11.87 -16.00
N LEU A 154 14.24 11.90 -17.02
CA LEU A 154 15.38 10.99 -17.17
C LEU A 154 16.43 11.22 -16.09
N GLN A 155 16.64 12.46 -15.66
CA GLN A 155 17.54 12.77 -14.55
C GLN A 155 16.95 12.26 -13.23
N ALA A 156 15.68 12.54 -12.96
CA ALA A 156 15.00 12.08 -11.75
C ALA A 156 14.99 10.55 -11.63
N THR A 157 14.78 9.84 -12.74
CA THR A 157 14.84 8.37 -12.77
C THR A 157 16.25 7.85 -12.53
N ARG A 158 17.29 8.46 -13.10
CA ARG A 158 18.70 8.10 -12.82
C ARG A 158 19.08 8.35 -11.36
N GLU A 159 18.67 9.48 -10.79
CA GLU A 159 18.91 9.78 -9.38
C GLU A 159 18.19 8.78 -8.47
N ALA A 160 16.94 8.44 -8.77
CA ALA A 160 16.21 7.40 -8.06
C ALA A 160 16.89 6.02 -8.18
N GLU A 161 17.40 5.66 -9.37
CA GLU A 161 18.16 4.42 -9.57
C GLU A 161 19.45 4.38 -8.75
N ALA A 162 20.17 5.50 -8.65
CA ALA A 162 21.36 5.59 -7.81
C ALA A 162 21.02 5.40 -6.32
N ARG A 163 19.87 5.91 -5.86
CA ARG A 163 19.40 5.75 -4.46
C ARG A 163 19.06 4.31 -4.11
N VAL A 164 18.54 3.52 -5.06
CA VAL A 164 18.18 2.11 -4.84
C VAL A 164 19.40 1.26 -4.41
N GLY A 165 20.62 1.65 -4.77
CA GLY A 165 21.85 0.98 -4.34
C GLY A 165 22.29 1.32 -2.91
N MET A 166 21.64 2.26 -2.24
CA MET A 166 22.06 2.72 -0.91
C MET A 166 21.77 1.69 0.18
N PRO A 167 22.60 1.63 1.24
CA PRO A 167 22.43 0.65 2.32
C PRO A 167 21.03 0.65 2.94
N ASP A 168 20.45 1.83 3.21
CA ASP A 168 19.11 1.95 3.81
C ASP A 168 18.00 1.40 2.90
N TYR A 169 18.12 1.59 1.58
CA TYR A 169 17.17 1.05 0.59
C TYR A 169 17.30 -0.48 0.46
N ILE A 170 18.51 -1.01 0.56
CA ILE A 170 18.76 -2.47 0.56
C ILE A 170 18.19 -3.08 1.84
N GLU A 171 18.46 -2.49 3.00
CA GLU A 171 17.96 -2.94 4.31
C GLU A 171 16.43 -2.94 4.35
N ALA A 172 15.79 -1.83 3.94
CA ALA A 172 14.34 -1.75 3.89
C ALA A 172 13.72 -2.84 3.00
N ARG A 173 14.29 -3.08 1.80
CA ARG A 173 13.84 -4.16 0.92
C ARG A 173 14.02 -5.54 1.53
N GLY A 174 15.15 -5.78 2.21
CA GLY A 174 15.43 -7.04 2.88
C GLY A 174 14.36 -7.43 3.91
N PHE A 175 13.72 -6.45 4.54
CA PHE A 175 12.58 -6.68 5.43
C PHE A 175 11.22 -6.67 4.72
N LEU A 176 11.04 -5.84 3.69
CA LEU A 176 9.76 -5.70 3.00
C LEU A 176 9.42 -6.87 2.07
N GLN A 177 10.42 -7.48 1.43
CA GLN A 177 10.20 -8.67 0.59
C GLN A 177 9.53 -9.81 1.37
N PRO A 178 10.10 -10.32 2.48
CA PRO A 178 9.44 -11.36 3.25
C PRO A 178 8.11 -10.89 3.85
N ALA A 179 7.97 -9.61 4.22
CA ALA A 179 6.70 -9.07 4.68
C ALA A 179 5.59 -9.26 3.64
N THR A 180 5.84 -8.83 2.39
CA THR A 180 4.86 -8.97 1.31
C THR A 180 4.53 -10.43 1.00
N GLU A 181 5.52 -11.33 1.01
CA GLU A 181 5.28 -12.77 0.76
C GLU A 181 4.40 -13.43 1.81
N TYR A 182 4.66 -13.17 3.10
CA TYR A 182 3.84 -13.71 4.19
C TYR A 182 2.44 -13.12 4.19
N LEU A 183 2.30 -11.81 3.94
CA LEU A 183 1.01 -11.14 3.87
C LEU A 183 0.19 -11.59 2.66
N GLU A 184 0.82 -11.81 1.51
CA GLU A 184 0.13 -12.30 0.32
C GLU A 184 -0.40 -13.73 0.53
N ARG A 185 0.39 -14.59 1.19
CA ARG A 185 -0.06 -15.92 1.62
C ARG A 185 -1.20 -15.82 2.64
N ALA A 186 -1.16 -14.85 3.56
CA ALA A 186 -2.26 -14.60 4.49
C ALA A 186 -3.54 -14.20 3.74
N VAL A 187 -3.45 -13.33 2.73
CA VAL A 187 -4.58 -12.96 1.87
C VAL A 187 -5.13 -14.17 1.11
N ALA A 188 -4.26 -15.03 0.57
CA ALA A 188 -4.69 -16.25 -0.11
C ALA A 188 -5.44 -17.22 0.83
N SER A 189 -4.91 -17.44 2.04
CA SER A 189 -5.55 -18.26 3.07
C SER A 189 -6.87 -17.64 3.57
N ALA A 190 -6.92 -16.32 3.75
CA ALA A 190 -8.16 -15.62 4.11
C ALA A 190 -9.24 -15.75 3.01
N ARG A 191 -8.83 -15.70 1.73
CA ARG A 191 -9.74 -15.91 0.59
C ARG A 191 -10.31 -17.32 0.57
N SER A 192 -9.48 -18.35 0.77
CA SER A 192 -9.96 -19.73 0.78
C SER A 192 -10.92 -20.01 1.95
N GLN A 193 -10.74 -19.33 3.07
CA GLN A 193 -11.58 -19.46 4.27
C GLN A 193 -12.78 -18.50 4.30
N ASN A 194 -12.96 -17.63 3.30
CA ASN A 194 -13.95 -16.54 3.31
C ASN A 194 -13.86 -15.61 4.54
N LEU A 195 -12.66 -15.43 5.09
CA LEU A 195 -12.36 -14.57 6.25
C LEU A 195 -11.56 -13.32 5.85
N LEU A 196 -11.85 -12.77 4.67
CA LEU A 196 -11.16 -11.60 4.16
C LEU A 196 -11.46 -10.37 5.02
N SER A 197 -10.43 -9.77 5.59
CA SER A 197 -10.54 -8.55 6.39
C SER A 197 -9.96 -7.36 5.61
N GLY A 198 -10.62 -6.21 5.70
CA GLY A 198 -10.12 -4.97 5.10
C GLY A 198 -8.78 -4.54 5.71
N ASP A 199 -8.57 -4.79 7.01
CA ASP A 199 -7.28 -4.53 7.71
C ASP A 199 -6.13 -5.35 7.11
N LEU A 200 -6.39 -6.62 6.80
CA LEU A 200 -5.40 -7.48 6.16
C LEU A 200 -5.04 -6.93 4.76
N LEU A 201 -6.04 -6.53 3.98
CA LEU A 201 -5.83 -5.98 2.64
C LEU A 201 -5.10 -4.63 2.67
N SER A 202 -5.43 -3.75 3.63
CA SER A 202 -4.78 -2.45 3.78
C SER A 202 -3.32 -2.60 4.18
N VAL A 203 -3.02 -3.44 5.17
CA VAL A 203 -1.65 -3.71 5.62
C VAL A 203 -0.82 -4.35 4.49
N THR A 204 -1.43 -5.27 3.74
CA THR A 204 -0.77 -5.87 2.56
C THR A 204 -0.50 -4.82 1.49
N ALA A 205 -1.46 -3.93 1.21
CA ALA A 205 -1.26 -2.84 0.26
C ALA A 205 -0.18 -1.86 0.71
N GLU A 206 -0.16 -1.45 1.98
CA GLU A 206 0.88 -0.59 2.56
C GLU A 206 2.28 -1.21 2.43
N SER A 207 2.40 -2.52 2.64
CA SER A 207 3.67 -3.22 2.45
C SER A 207 4.14 -3.19 0.99
N TYR A 208 3.23 -3.37 0.02
CA TYR A 208 3.55 -3.26 -1.41
C TYR A 208 3.87 -1.82 -1.82
N MET A 209 3.17 -0.82 -1.29
CA MET A 209 3.48 0.59 -1.53
C MET A 209 4.88 0.94 -1.01
N SER A 210 5.19 0.51 0.21
CA SER A 210 6.50 0.72 0.81
C SER A 210 7.59 0.03 0.01
N LEU A 211 7.36 -1.22 -0.44
CA LEU A 211 8.29 -1.96 -1.30
C LEU A 211 8.48 -1.26 -2.66
N GLY A 212 7.42 -0.69 -3.23
CA GLY A 212 7.48 0.10 -4.45
C GLY A 212 8.37 1.34 -4.30
N ASN A 213 8.26 2.06 -3.18
CA ASN A 213 9.04 3.27 -2.91
C ASN A 213 10.55 2.99 -2.82
N VAL A 214 10.94 1.83 -2.29
CA VAL A 214 12.36 1.44 -2.14
C VAL A 214 12.90 0.63 -3.32
N SER A 215 12.06 0.33 -4.31
CA SER A 215 12.42 -0.45 -5.50
C SER A 215 12.79 0.43 -6.68
N SER A 216 13.43 -0.18 -7.68
CA SER A 216 13.76 0.52 -8.93
C SER A 216 12.50 1.07 -9.61
N PRO A 217 12.55 2.32 -10.12
CA PRO A 217 11.48 2.89 -10.96
C PRO A 217 11.11 2.05 -12.18
N ARG A 218 11.99 1.14 -12.62
CA ARG A 218 11.73 0.24 -13.75
C ARG A 218 10.78 -0.91 -13.42
N VAL A 219 10.65 -1.27 -12.13
CA VAL A 219 9.93 -2.47 -11.66
C VAL A 219 8.84 -2.14 -10.64
N ASN A 220 8.92 -0.98 -9.99
CA ASN A 220 8.02 -0.61 -8.89
C ASN A 220 6.53 -0.50 -9.27
N GLU A 221 6.23 -0.27 -10.55
CA GLU A 221 4.86 -0.15 -11.06
C GLU A 221 4.01 -1.39 -10.78
N ASP A 222 4.60 -2.59 -10.86
CA ASP A 222 3.86 -3.82 -10.57
C ASP A 222 3.44 -3.93 -9.10
N TYR A 223 4.28 -3.43 -8.19
CA TYR A 223 3.96 -3.36 -6.76
C TYR A 223 2.83 -2.37 -6.48
N TYR A 224 2.87 -1.17 -7.09
CA TYR A 224 1.78 -0.20 -6.95
C TYR A 224 0.47 -0.72 -7.54
N ARG A 225 0.51 -1.37 -8.71
CA ARG A 225 -0.68 -2.02 -9.28
C ARG A 225 -1.22 -3.13 -8.38
N ARG A 226 -0.38 -3.88 -7.67
CA ARG A 226 -0.83 -4.86 -6.67
C ARG A 226 -1.49 -4.16 -5.47
N ALA A 227 -0.86 -3.14 -4.91
CA ALA A 227 -1.40 -2.36 -3.80
C ALA A 227 -2.76 -1.75 -4.13
N VAL A 228 -2.90 -1.07 -5.27
CA VAL A 228 -4.17 -0.46 -5.71
C VAL A 228 -5.28 -1.51 -5.87
N ARG A 229 -4.97 -2.70 -6.39
CA ARG A 229 -5.96 -3.79 -6.48
C ARG A 229 -6.43 -4.25 -5.11
N LEU A 230 -5.53 -4.36 -4.14
CA LEU A 230 -5.86 -4.75 -2.76
C LEU A 230 -6.68 -3.66 -2.06
N LEU A 231 -6.34 -2.39 -2.22
CA LEU A 231 -7.11 -1.27 -1.67
C LEU A 231 -8.53 -1.22 -2.24
N ARG A 232 -8.68 -1.40 -3.56
CA ARG A 232 -10.01 -1.50 -4.18
C ARG A 232 -10.81 -2.67 -3.61
N ALA A 233 -10.18 -3.83 -3.45
CA ALA A 233 -10.84 -4.98 -2.82
C ALA A 233 -11.27 -4.67 -1.37
N ALA A 234 -10.48 -3.90 -0.62
CA ALA A 234 -10.84 -3.47 0.74
C ALA A 234 -12.06 -2.55 0.76
N THR A 235 -12.19 -1.64 -0.22
CA THR A 235 -13.35 -0.73 -0.31
C THR A 235 -14.66 -1.42 -0.66
N LEU A 236 -14.61 -2.66 -1.16
CA LEU A 236 -15.82 -3.44 -1.45
C LEU A 236 -16.39 -4.15 -0.20
N LEU A 237 -15.67 -4.14 0.92
CA LEU A 237 -16.13 -4.77 2.16
C LEU A 237 -17.07 -3.83 2.93
N PRO A 238 -18.27 -4.29 3.33
CA PRO A 238 -19.36 -3.42 3.80
C PRO A 238 -19.12 -2.73 5.16
N ASP A 239 -18.16 -3.17 5.96
CA ASP A 239 -17.90 -2.65 7.32
C ASP A 239 -16.48 -2.07 7.49
N TYR A 240 -15.75 -1.84 6.40
CA TYR A 240 -14.37 -1.39 6.47
C TYR A 240 -14.15 -0.03 5.81
N THR A 241 -13.68 0.92 6.62
CA THR A 241 -13.28 2.25 6.14
C THR A 241 -11.77 2.32 5.99
N LEU A 242 -11.31 2.64 4.78
CA LEU A 242 -9.90 2.84 4.49
C LEU A 242 -9.36 4.05 5.28
N SER A 243 -8.09 3.99 5.71
CA SER A 243 -7.42 5.14 6.32
C SER A 243 -7.42 6.34 5.36
N ARG A 244 -7.50 7.57 5.90
CA ARG A 244 -7.50 8.82 5.13
C ARG A 244 -6.29 8.93 4.18
N TYR A 245 -5.14 8.42 4.59
CA TYR A 245 -3.94 8.38 3.75
C TYR A 245 -4.13 7.45 2.54
N LEU A 246 -4.62 6.24 2.77
CA LEU A 246 -4.84 5.25 1.72
C LEU A 246 -6.00 5.61 0.79
N SER A 247 -7.06 6.25 1.30
CA SER A 247 -8.15 6.77 0.47
C SER A 247 -7.64 7.87 -0.46
N GLY A 248 -6.87 8.83 0.08
CA GLY A 248 -6.25 9.88 -0.71
C GLY A 248 -5.32 9.33 -1.80
N TYR A 249 -4.51 8.32 -1.46
CA TYR A 249 -3.65 7.65 -2.44
C TYR A 249 -4.44 6.97 -3.57
N LEU A 250 -5.52 6.24 -3.22
CA LEU A 250 -6.35 5.55 -4.19
C LEU A 250 -7.07 6.53 -5.14
N GLU A 251 -7.57 7.64 -4.61
CA GLU A 251 -8.19 8.72 -5.37
C GLU A 251 -7.19 9.40 -6.31
N GLU A 252 -5.99 9.76 -5.81
CA GLU A 252 -4.95 10.38 -6.62
C GLU A 252 -4.50 9.45 -7.75
N TYR A 253 -4.26 8.17 -7.47
CA TYR A 253 -3.88 7.17 -8.48
C TYR A 253 -4.98 7.00 -9.55
N GLY A 254 -6.26 6.94 -9.12
CA GLY A 254 -7.40 6.87 -10.01
C GLY A 254 -7.48 8.08 -10.95
N ARG A 255 -7.35 9.28 -10.39
CA ARG A 255 -7.36 10.55 -11.13
C ARG A 255 -6.23 10.62 -12.17
N LEU A 256 -5.02 10.26 -11.78
CA LEU A 256 -3.85 10.25 -12.68
C LEU A 256 -4.03 9.25 -13.81
N THR A 257 -4.53 8.05 -13.52
CA THR A 257 -4.79 7.02 -14.54
C THR A 257 -5.81 7.51 -15.58
N VAL A 258 -6.89 8.15 -15.13
CA VAL A 258 -7.93 8.70 -16.04
C VAL A 258 -7.35 9.84 -16.88
N SER A 259 -6.59 10.75 -16.26
CA SER A 259 -5.93 11.85 -16.96
C SER A 259 -4.98 11.35 -18.06
N ASN A 260 -4.17 10.33 -17.76
CA ASN A 260 -3.22 9.77 -18.72
C ASN A 260 -3.92 9.06 -19.89
N ILE A 261 -4.95 8.26 -19.61
CA ILE A 261 -5.77 7.65 -20.67
C ILE A 261 -6.35 8.75 -21.56
N ARG A 262 -6.89 9.82 -20.97
CA ARG A 262 -7.48 10.90 -21.75
C ARG A 262 -6.43 11.63 -22.60
N ALA A 263 -5.27 11.96 -22.05
CA ALA A 263 -4.18 12.59 -22.79
C ALA A 263 -3.73 11.73 -23.99
N LEU A 264 -3.57 10.42 -23.79
CA LEU A 264 -3.22 9.50 -24.86
C LEU A 264 -4.32 9.40 -25.93
N THR A 265 -5.59 9.31 -25.53
CA THR A 265 -6.71 9.30 -26.48
C THR A 265 -6.82 10.62 -27.24
N ALA A 266 -6.58 11.76 -26.58
CA ALA A 266 -6.59 13.08 -27.22
C ALA A 266 -5.47 13.22 -28.25
N SER A 267 -4.27 12.74 -27.94
CA SER A 267 -3.15 12.69 -28.88
C SER A 267 -3.46 11.77 -30.07
N LEU A 268 -4.00 10.57 -29.83
CA LEU A 268 -4.37 9.62 -30.89
C LEU A 268 -5.43 10.22 -31.85
N PHE A 269 -6.45 10.89 -31.32
CA PHE A 269 -7.41 11.61 -32.13
C PHE A 269 -6.78 12.80 -32.87
N GLY A 270 -5.80 13.47 -32.28
CA GLY A 270 -5.01 14.52 -32.94
C GLY A 270 -4.24 13.99 -34.14
N VAL A 271 -3.57 12.84 -34.01
CA VAL A 271 -2.91 12.16 -35.13
C VAL A 271 -3.93 11.84 -36.22
N ALA A 272 -5.07 11.24 -35.88
CA ALA A 272 -6.11 10.87 -36.86
C ALA A 272 -6.71 12.08 -37.58
N ALA A 273 -6.98 13.18 -36.87
CA ALA A 273 -7.49 14.41 -37.47
C ALA A 273 -6.45 15.08 -38.38
N GLY A 274 -5.16 15.03 -37.99
CA GLY A 274 -4.05 15.55 -38.78
C GLY A 274 -3.83 14.78 -40.07
N THR A 275 -3.85 13.45 -40.04
CA THR A 275 -3.69 12.60 -41.23
C THR A 275 -4.87 12.69 -42.19
N LEU A 276 -6.09 12.87 -41.67
CA LEU A 276 -7.28 13.13 -42.48
C LEU A 276 -7.30 14.54 -43.10
N GLY A 277 -6.37 15.41 -42.73
CA GLY A 277 -6.31 16.78 -43.25
C GLY A 277 -7.49 17.64 -42.82
N LEU A 278 -8.15 17.32 -41.69
CA LEU A 278 -9.28 18.11 -41.20
C LEU A 278 -8.80 19.52 -40.82
N GLU A 279 -9.47 20.54 -41.33
CA GLU A 279 -9.15 21.95 -41.08
C GLU A 279 -10.20 22.57 -40.15
N SER A 280 -9.77 23.42 -39.22
CA SER A 280 -10.67 24.31 -38.45
C SER A 280 -11.83 23.55 -37.74
N TYR A 281 -13.08 23.93 -37.98
CA TYR A 281 -14.26 23.44 -37.26
C TYR A 281 -14.48 21.92 -37.30
N PRO A 282 -14.36 21.22 -38.46
CA PRO A 282 -14.36 19.76 -38.54
C PRO A 282 -13.40 19.03 -37.59
N GLY A 283 -12.19 19.57 -37.38
CA GLY A 283 -11.20 18.97 -36.48
C GLY A 283 -11.62 19.04 -35.01
N PHE A 284 -12.18 20.18 -34.59
CA PHE A 284 -12.74 20.33 -33.24
C PHE A 284 -13.99 19.47 -33.03
N LEU A 285 -14.87 19.38 -34.04
CA LEU A 285 -16.06 18.53 -33.95
C LEU A 285 -15.68 17.05 -33.81
N PHE A 286 -14.66 16.60 -34.54
CA PHE A 286 -14.09 15.27 -34.41
C PHE A 286 -13.55 15.00 -33.00
N TYR A 287 -12.85 15.96 -32.39
CA TYR A 287 -12.37 15.86 -31.02
C TYR A 287 -13.51 15.74 -29.99
N PHE A 288 -14.55 16.57 -30.08
CA PHE A 288 -15.68 16.53 -29.14
C PHE A 288 -16.46 15.21 -29.24
N ILE A 289 -16.69 14.72 -30.46
CA ILE A 289 -17.36 13.41 -30.68
C ILE A 289 -16.48 12.28 -30.15
N GLY A 290 -15.18 12.26 -30.49
CA GLY A 290 -14.25 11.23 -30.03
C GLY A 290 -14.13 11.20 -28.51
N THR A 291 -14.05 12.36 -27.86
CA THR A 291 -13.97 12.47 -26.39
C THR A 291 -15.26 12.04 -25.71
N ALA A 292 -16.42 12.35 -26.30
CA ALA A 292 -17.71 11.87 -25.81
C ALA A 292 -17.81 10.33 -25.90
N VAL A 293 -17.38 9.74 -27.02
CA VAL A 293 -17.35 8.27 -27.21
C VAL A 293 -16.43 7.61 -26.19
N VAL A 294 -15.21 8.12 -25.98
CA VAL A 294 -14.28 7.57 -24.98
C VAL A 294 -14.85 7.68 -23.57
N SER A 295 -15.50 8.79 -23.24
CA SER A 295 -16.13 8.98 -21.93
C SER A 295 -17.27 7.98 -21.70
N VAL A 296 -18.10 7.74 -22.72
CA VAL A 296 -19.15 6.71 -22.69
C VAL A 296 -18.54 5.31 -22.59
N LEU A 297 -17.44 5.03 -23.29
CA LEU A 297 -16.78 3.73 -23.27
C LEU A 297 -16.12 3.43 -21.92
N ILE A 298 -15.49 4.43 -21.29
CA ILE A 298 -14.96 4.31 -19.93
C ILE A 298 -16.09 4.05 -18.94
N PHE A 299 -17.20 4.76 -19.07
CA PHE A 299 -18.38 4.53 -18.24
C PHE A 299 -18.93 3.11 -18.44
N ALA A 300 -19.06 2.64 -19.68
CA ALA A 300 -19.64 1.34 -20.00
C ALA A 300 -18.73 0.15 -19.64
N LEU A 301 -17.41 0.25 -19.85
CA LEU A 301 -16.46 -0.85 -19.65
C LEU A 301 -15.84 -0.88 -18.25
N LYS A 302 -15.80 0.26 -17.54
CA LYS A 302 -15.11 0.38 -16.24
C LYS A 302 -16.06 0.54 -15.06
N ALA A 303 -17.35 0.81 -15.31
CA ALA A 303 -18.38 0.73 -14.28
C ALA A 303 -19.01 -0.67 -14.29
N ASP A 304 -18.36 -1.62 -13.60
CA ASP A 304 -19.02 -2.85 -13.18
C ASP A 304 -20.16 -2.49 -12.21
N SER A 305 -21.36 -2.26 -12.76
CA SER A 305 -22.67 -2.45 -12.13
C SER A 305 -22.87 -1.97 -10.68
N SER A 306 -22.35 -0.80 -10.27
CA SER A 306 -22.88 -0.07 -9.09
C SER A 306 -22.64 1.45 -9.16
N PRO A 307 -23.49 2.21 -9.90
CA PRO A 307 -23.34 3.65 -10.15
C PRO A 307 -23.52 4.59 -8.94
N LYS A 308 -23.66 4.08 -7.72
CA LYS A 308 -24.11 4.88 -6.55
C LYS A 308 -23.05 5.15 -5.49
N ALA A 309 -21.84 4.58 -5.59
CA ALA A 309 -20.80 4.75 -4.55
C ALA A 309 -19.69 5.75 -4.93
N TYR A 310 -19.65 6.28 -6.16
CA TYR A 310 -18.47 7.04 -6.63
C TYR A 310 -18.71 8.51 -7.01
N PHE A 311 -19.94 9.00 -7.20
CA PHE A 311 -20.16 10.35 -7.73
C PHE A 311 -21.29 11.12 -7.05
N PHE A 312 -20.92 12.17 -6.30
CA PHE A 312 -21.85 13.17 -5.78
C PHE A 312 -22.22 14.23 -6.86
N ARG A 313 -21.50 14.34 -7.99
CA ARG A 313 -21.86 15.19 -9.16
C ARG A 313 -21.28 14.67 -10.51
N PRO A 314 -22.03 13.89 -11.31
CA PRO A 314 -21.47 13.18 -12.46
C PRO A 314 -21.31 14.00 -13.76
N VAL A 315 -22.00 15.13 -13.94
CA VAL A 315 -22.04 15.81 -15.25
C VAL A 315 -21.08 17.01 -15.34
N GLY A 316 -20.79 17.70 -14.23
CA GLY A 316 -19.98 18.94 -14.26
C GLY A 316 -18.46 18.71 -14.35
N ASP A 317 -17.90 17.90 -13.44
CA ASP A 317 -16.45 17.68 -13.37
C ASP A 317 -15.93 16.84 -14.55
N LEU A 318 -16.72 15.86 -15.02
CA LEU A 318 -16.33 14.97 -16.12
C LEU A 318 -16.42 15.62 -17.50
N TRP A 319 -17.33 16.58 -17.69
CA TRP A 319 -17.57 17.22 -19.00
C TRP A 319 -16.94 18.60 -19.15
N VAL A 320 -16.78 19.39 -18.09
CA VAL A 320 -16.28 20.76 -18.23
C VAL A 320 -14.82 20.86 -17.82
N GLY A 321 -14.44 20.44 -16.61
CA GLY A 321 -13.02 20.50 -16.19
C GLY A 321 -12.12 19.56 -17.01
N ASP A 322 -12.66 18.42 -17.38
CA ASP A 322 -11.93 17.29 -17.94
C ASP A 322 -11.79 17.29 -19.47
N LEU A 323 -12.70 17.96 -20.18
CA LEU A 323 -12.73 18.12 -21.65
C LEU A 323 -11.71 19.15 -22.12
N PHE A 324 -11.50 20.21 -21.34
CA PHE A 324 -10.44 21.20 -21.62
C PHE A 324 -9.04 20.68 -21.30
N GLY A 325 -8.91 19.71 -20.37
CA GLY A 325 -7.63 19.13 -20.00
C GLY A 325 -6.92 18.37 -21.14
N GLY A 326 -7.68 17.74 -22.04
CA GLY A 326 -7.13 17.02 -23.20
C GLY A 326 -6.97 17.87 -24.47
N LEU A 327 -7.60 19.05 -24.52
CA LEU A 327 -7.71 19.86 -25.72
C LEU A 327 -6.35 20.35 -26.22
N MET A 328 -5.47 20.78 -25.30
CA MET A 328 -4.13 21.27 -25.67
C MET A 328 -3.26 20.17 -26.29
N SER A 329 -3.32 18.95 -25.75
CA SER A 329 -2.61 17.79 -26.31
C SER A 329 -3.13 17.40 -27.69
N PHE A 330 -4.46 17.46 -27.88
CA PHE A 330 -5.09 17.27 -29.18
C PHE A 330 -4.62 18.30 -30.21
N VAL A 331 -4.71 19.59 -29.91
CA VAL A 331 -4.34 20.68 -30.85
C VAL A 331 -2.86 20.61 -31.23
N LEU A 332 -1.97 20.35 -30.27
CA LEU A 332 -0.53 20.18 -30.53
C LEU A 332 -0.27 19.02 -31.50
N THR A 333 -0.90 17.87 -31.27
CA THR A 333 -0.69 16.68 -32.12
C THR A 333 -1.33 16.87 -33.49
N TRP A 334 -2.52 17.46 -33.55
CA TRP A 334 -3.24 17.76 -34.79
C TRP A 334 -2.45 18.68 -35.70
N THR A 335 -1.93 19.79 -35.18
CA THR A 335 -1.14 20.75 -35.96
C THR A 335 0.18 20.17 -36.45
N LEU A 336 0.88 19.37 -35.63
CA LEU A 336 2.12 18.70 -36.01
C LEU A 336 1.90 17.74 -37.19
N PHE A 337 0.95 16.82 -37.08
CA PHE A 337 0.72 15.82 -38.13
C PHE A 337 0.09 16.42 -39.38
N TYR A 338 -0.78 17.42 -39.24
CA TYR A 338 -1.32 18.15 -40.38
C TYR A 338 -0.20 18.85 -41.17
N GLY A 339 0.76 19.48 -40.49
CA GLY A 339 1.93 20.08 -41.13
C GLY A 339 2.82 19.04 -41.82
N LEU A 340 3.00 17.87 -41.22
CA LEU A 340 3.81 16.79 -41.78
C LEU A 340 3.19 16.13 -43.02
N CYS A 341 1.86 15.99 -43.08
CA CYS A 341 1.18 15.42 -44.25
C CYS A 341 1.04 16.39 -45.43
N LYS A 342 1.18 17.71 -45.17
CA LYS A 342 1.03 18.76 -46.19
C LYS A 342 2.38 19.33 -46.67
N ALA A 343 3.49 18.91 -46.03
CA ALA A 343 4.87 19.21 -46.42
C ALA A 343 5.36 18.24 -47.52
#